data_AF-A0A921B6U8-F1
#
_entry.id   AF-A0A921B6U8-F1
#
_cell.length_a   1.000
_cell.length_b   1.000
_cell.length_c   1.000
_cell.angle_alpha   90.00
_cell.angle_beta   90.00
_cell.angle_gamma   90.00
#
_symmetry.space_group_name_H-M   'P 1'
#
loop_
_entity.id
_entity.type
_entity.pdbx_description
1 polymer ?
#
loop_
_entity_poly.entity_id
_entity_poly.type
_entity_poly.pdbx_seq_one_letter_code
_entity_poly.pdbx_strand_id
1 'polypeptide(L)'
;MDWTQRFFQGDPDRGNIISIYPGDDDKTRLMLMSHTDVVPVEDETKWNYDPFAAEISGGRVYGRGASDCKALLTCQLMALAIMKRSGVRLSHGLRLVSGADEEHGGRWGFGWLADTHPESLSSEFAVNEGGGTPVEIGNSLTYLLGTGEKGRMELHITLRGESAHASVPGPG
;
A
#
# COMPACT_ATOMS: atom_id res chain seq x y z
N MET A 1 -8.32 -16.73 22.59
CA MET A 1 -7.35 -16.48 21.51
C MET A 1 -7.54 -15.03 21.13
N ASP A 2 -6.64 -14.18 21.58
CA ASP A 2 -6.89 -12.74 21.58
C ASP A 2 -6.39 -12.15 20.27
N TRP A 3 -7.34 -11.77 19.41
CA TRP A 3 -7.05 -11.01 18.20
C TRP A 3 -6.51 -9.64 18.62
N THR A 4 -5.25 -9.38 18.29
CA THR A 4 -4.57 -8.11 18.58
C THR A 4 -4.67 -7.14 17.41
N GLN A 5 -4.98 -5.88 17.70
CA GLN A 5 -5.01 -4.76 16.76
C GLN A 5 -4.19 -3.61 17.33
N ARG A 6 -3.35 -3.01 16.50
CA ARG A 6 -2.49 -1.88 16.86
C ARG A 6 -2.52 -0.81 15.78
N PHE A 7 -2.34 0.42 16.22
CA PHE A 7 -2.23 1.57 15.36
C PHE A 7 -0.95 2.31 15.72
N PHE A 8 -0.05 2.47 14.75
CA PHE A 8 1.23 3.17 14.96
C PHE A 8 1.33 4.36 14.01
N GLN A 9 1.95 5.44 14.48
CA GLN A 9 2.02 6.71 13.77
C GLN A 9 3.41 7.31 13.99
N GLY A 10 4.19 7.43 12.92
CA GLY A 10 5.42 8.23 12.92
C GLY A 10 5.16 9.71 12.64
N ASP A 11 4.09 9.98 11.88
CA ASP A 11 3.52 11.28 11.61
C ASP A 11 2.04 11.27 12.05
N PRO A 12 1.54 12.31 12.75
CA PRO A 12 0.18 12.31 13.31
C PRO A 12 -0.96 12.16 12.30
N ASP A 13 -0.71 12.48 11.02
CA ASP A 13 -1.71 12.37 9.96
C ASP A 13 -1.57 11.05 9.18
N ARG A 14 -0.64 10.17 9.57
CA ARG A 14 -0.27 8.95 8.83
C ARG A 14 -0.29 7.71 9.71
N GLY A 15 -1.43 7.04 9.66
CA GLY A 15 -1.73 5.85 10.43
C GLY A 15 -1.31 4.55 9.79
N ASN A 16 -0.54 3.73 10.50
CA ASN A 16 -0.25 2.35 10.14
C ASN A 16 -1.15 1.39 10.92
N ILE A 17 -1.83 0.46 10.22
CA ILE A 17 -2.76 -0.49 10.81
C ILE A 17 -2.11 -1.87 10.89
N ILE A 18 -2.02 -2.43 12.09
CA ILE A 18 -1.49 -3.77 12.33
C ILE A 18 -2.58 -4.62 12.96
N SER A 19 -2.84 -5.78 12.39
CA SER A 19 -3.81 -6.74 12.90
C SER A 19 -3.23 -8.14 12.88
N ILE A 20 -3.29 -8.85 13.99
CA ILE A 20 -2.80 -10.23 14.12
C ILE A 20 -3.98 -11.14 14.47
N TYR A 21 -4.33 -11.98 13.50
CA TYR A 21 -5.21 -13.12 13.72
C TYR A 21 -4.39 -14.27 14.33
N PRO A 22 -4.75 -14.76 15.53
CA PRO A 22 -3.91 -15.70 16.26
C PRO A 22 -3.90 -17.09 15.64
N GLY A 23 -2.79 -17.79 15.81
CA GLY A 23 -2.67 -19.23 15.57
C GLY A 23 -2.73 -20.03 16.87
N ASP A 24 -2.49 -21.33 16.76
CA ASP A 24 -2.30 -22.23 17.91
C ASP A 24 -0.93 -22.01 18.59
N ASP A 25 0.05 -21.40 17.91
CA ASP A 25 1.32 -20.93 18.48
C ASP A 25 1.48 -19.40 18.43
N ASP A 26 2.56 -18.89 19.04
CA ASP A 26 2.86 -17.46 19.10
C ASP A 26 3.54 -16.91 17.82
N LYS A 27 3.66 -17.72 16.76
CA LYS A 27 4.32 -17.32 15.51
C LYS A 27 3.32 -16.77 14.52
N THR A 28 3.78 -15.89 13.63
CA THR A 28 3.04 -15.46 12.45
C THR A 28 3.71 -16.05 11.22
N ARG A 29 2.95 -16.82 10.41
CA ARG A 29 3.50 -17.42 9.18
C ARG A 29 3.36 -16.51 7.98
N LEU A 30 2.23 -15.81 7.85
CA LEU A 30 1.95 -14.98 6.68
C LEU A 30 1.62 -13.55 7.10
N MET A 31 2.20 -12.59 6.39
CA MET A 31 1.82 -11.19 6.41
C MET A 31 1.16 -10.80 5.09
N LEU A 32 0.01 -10.14 5.18
CA LEU A 32 -0.65 -9.47 4.08
C LEU A 32 -0.33 -7.98 4.19
N MET A 33 0.24 -7.40 3.14
CA MET A 33 0.57 -5.98 3.09
C MET A 33 -0.39 -5.25 2.15
N SER A 34 -0.63 -3.99 2.46
CA SER A 34 -1.41 -3.04 1.67
C SER A 34 -1.08 -1.62 2.13
N HIS A 35 -1.68 -0.60 1.53
CA HIS A 35 -1.59 0.77 2.01
C HIS A 35 -2.96 1.47 2.05
N THR A 36 -3.02 2.57 2.78
CA THR A 36 -4.27 3.33 3.02
C THR A 36 -4.34 4.65 2.26
N ASP A 37 -3.19 5.22 1.93
CA ASP A 37 -3.08 6.45 1.18
C ASP A 37 -3.43 6.24 -0.29
N VAL A 38 -3.56 7.34 -1.01
CA VAL A 38 -3.92 7.37 -2.42
C VAL A 38 -3.20 8.54 -3.07
N VAL A 39 -2.85 8.42 -4.34
CA VAL A 39 -2.40 9.61 -5.08
C VAL A 39 -3.45 10.73 -5.08
N PRO A 40 -3.04 12.00 -5.23
CA PRO A 40 -3.96 13.13 -5.36
C PRO A 40 -4.95 13.01 -6.54
N VAL A 41 -6.01 13.80 -6.46
CA VAL A 41 -6.86 14.13 -7.60
C VAL A 41 -6.45 15.52 -8.09
N GLU A 42 -5.77 15.59 -9.23
CA GLU A 42 -5.27 16.87 -9.75
C GLU A 42 -6.38 17.74 -10.37
N ASP A 43 -7.38 17.12 -11.00
CA ASP A 43 -8.46 17.80 -11.71
C ASP A 43 -9.73 16.95 -11.66
N GLU A 44 -10.68 17.35 -10.83
CA GLU A 44 -11.98 16.67 -10.67
C GLU A 44 -12.84 16.72 -11.94
N THR A 45 -12.64 17.72 -12.81
CA THR A 45 -13.45 17.89 -14.03
C THR A 45 -13.20 16.80 -15.07
N LYS A 46 -12.08 16.08 -14.95
CA LYS A 46 -11.73 14.94 -15.80
C LYS A 46 -12.39 13.63 -15.36
N TRP A 47 -13.05 13.62 -14.22
CA TRP A 47 -13.72 12.44 -13.72
C TRP A 47 -15.18 12.40 -14.17
N ASN A 48 -15.62 11.23 -14.62
CA ASN A 48 -17.04 10.99 -14.94
C ASN A 48 -17.93 10.91 -13.69
N TYR A 49 -17.32 10.65 -12.53
CA TYR A 49 -17.97 10.50 -11.24
C TYR A 49 -17.10 11.17 -10.17
N ASP A 50 -17.69 11.62 -9.07
CA ASP A 50 -16.91 12.16 -7.96
C ASP A 50 -15.83 11.14 -7.51
N PRO A 51 -14.54 11.52 -7.50
CA PRO A 51 -13.44 10.61 -7.20
C PRO A 51 -13.54 9.94 -5.83
N PHE A 52 -14.23 10.52 -4.85
CA PHE A 52 -14.32 10.01 -3.49
C PHE A 52 -15.73 9.55 -3.10
N ALA A 53 -16.68 9.57 -4.03
CA ALA A 53 -18.05 9.08 -3.80
C ALA A 53 -18.20 7.55 -3.91
N ALA A 54 -17.21 6.85 -4.50
CA ALA A 54 -17.25 5.41 -4.75
C ALA A 54 -18.48 4.96 -5.58
N GLU A 55 -18.77 5.68 -6.66
CA GLU A 55 -19.92 5.43 -7.53
C GLU A 55 -19.90 4.00 -8.12
N ILE A 56 -21.05 3.33 -8.12
CA ILE A 56 -21.19 1.99 -8.69
C ILE A 56 -21.90 2.08 -10.04
N SER A 57 -21.18 1.78 -11.11
CA SER A 57 -21.74 1.83 -12.47
C SER A 57 -21.16 0.72 -13.35
N GLY A 58 -22.00 0.09 -14.18
CA GLY A 58 -21.56 -0.97 -15.09
C GLY A 58 -20.89 -2.17 -14.40
N GLY A 59 -21.25 -2.47 -13.15
CA GLY A 59 -20.63 -3.54 -12.36
C GLY A 59 -19.22 -3.22 -11.84
N ARG A 60 -18.83 -1.93 -11.83
CA ARG A 60 -17.54 -1.44 -11.33
C ARG A 60 -17.74 -0.36 -10.27
N VAL A 61 -16.77 -0.24 -9.38
CA VAL A 61 -16.66 0.87 -8.43
C VAL A 61 -15.70 1.90 -9.00
N TYR A 62 -16.16 3.14 -9.11
CA TYR A 62 -15.35 4.27 -9.58
C TYR A 62 -14.98 5.14 -8.38
N GLY A 63 -13.68 5.25 -8.12
CA GLY A 63 -13.15 6.15 -7.10
C GLY A 63 -11.63 6.09 -7.01
N ARG A 64 -11.01 7.19 -6.59
CA ARG A 64 -9.61 7.26 -6.21
C ARG A 64 -9.36 6.33 -5.03
N GLY A 65 -8.39 5.44 -5.17
CA GLY A 65 -8.13 4.40 -4.17
C GLY A 65 -8.87 3.09 -4.42
N ALA A 66 -9.87 3.06 -5.31
CA ALA A 66 -10.74 1.89 -5.47
C ALA A 66 -9.95 0.64 -5.88
N SER A 67 -9.02 0.75 -6.82
CA SER A 67 -8.12 -0.36 -7.17
C SER A 67 -6.88 -0.35 -6.28
N ASP A 68 -6.14 0.76 -6.31
CA ASP A 68 -4.86 0.93 -5.64
C ASP A 68 -5.02 1.83 -4.41
N CYS A 69 -5.01 1.31 -3.18
CA CYS A 69 -4.92 -0.11 -2.80
C CYS A 69 -6.11 -0.56 -1.94
N LYS A 70 -7.20 0.24 -1.90
CA LYS A 70 -8.29 0.04 -0.95
C LYS A 70 -9.16 -1.18 -1.27
N ALA A 71 -9.29 -1.62 -2.52
CA ALA A 71 -9.95 -2.89 -2.81
C ALA A 71 -9.21 -4.07 -2.19
N LEU A 72 -7.88 -4.13 -2.35
CA LEU A 72 -7.07 -5.19 -1.77
C LEU A 72 -7.18 -5.18 -0.25
N LEU A 73 -6.96 -4.03 0.39
CA LEU A 73 -7.09 -3.88 1.84
C LEU A 73 -8.49 -4.31 2.32
N THR A 74 -9.55 -3.92 1.60
CA THR A 74 -10.92 -4.32 1.93
C THR A 74 -11.09 -5.83 1.88
N CYS A 75 -10.60 -6.49 0.82
CA CYS A 75 -10.63 -7.95 0.70
C CYS A 75 -9.88 -8.64 1.84
N GLN A 76 -8.69 -8.14 2.20
CA GLN A 76 -7.88 -8.68 3.31
C GLN A 76 -8.62 -8.55 4.65
N LEU A 77 -9.18 -7.36 4.95
CA LEU A 77 -9.95 -7.11 6.17
C LEU A 77 -11.21 -7.98 6.25
N MET A 78 -11.93 -8.13 5.13
CA MET A 78 -13.12 -8.98 5.06
C MET A 78 -12.78 -10.46 5.27
N ALA A 79 -11.67 -10.95 4.71
CA ALA A 79 -11.19 -12.30 4.96
C ALA A 79 -10.94 -12.55 6.46
N LEU A 80 -10.22 -11.65 7.13
CA LEU A 80 -9.98 -11.74 8.58
C LEU A 80 -11.28 -11.72 9.39
N ALA A 81 -12.22 -10.85 9.01
CA ALA A 81 -13.51 -10.75 9.68
C ALA A 81 -14.34 -12.03 9.53
N ILE A 82 -14.37 -12.62 8.33
CA ILE A 82 -15.05 -13.89 8.04
C ILE A 82 -14.40 -15.04 8.82
N MET A 83 -13.07 -15.11 8.84
CA MET A 83 -12.32 -16.13 9.58
C MET A 83 -12.66 -16.10 11.08
N LYS A 84 -12.69 -14.91 11.69
CA LYS A 84 -13.08 -14.77 13.10
C LYS A 84 -14.52 -15.21 13.35
N ARG A 85 -15.46 -14.75 12.53
CA ARG A 85 -16.89 -15.10 12.68
C ARG A 85 -17.13 -16.59 12.50
N SER A 86 -16.34 -17.24 11.66
CA SER A 86 -16.44 -18.67 11.37
C SER A 86 -15.62 -19.55 12.33
N GLY A 87 -14.85 -18.96 13.25
CA GLY A 87 -14.03 -19.68 14.20
C GLY A 87 -12.87 -20.46 13.57
N VAL A 88 -12.33 -19.98 12.45
CA VAL A 88 -11.21 -20.65 11.74
C VAL A 88 -10.00 -20.75 12.66
N ARG A 89 -9.47 -21.96 12.84
CA ARG A 89 -8.23 -22.22 13.60
C ARG A 89 -7.06 -22.31 12.64
N LEU A 90 -5.97 -21.62 12.95
CA LEU A 90 -4.73 -21.67 12.19
C LEU A 90 -3.64 -22.26 13.08
N SER A 91 -2.72 -23.04 12.50
CA SER A 91 -1.54 -23.50 13.24
C SER A 91 -0.60 -22.35 13.62
N HIS A 92 -0.53 -21.32 12.76
CA HIS A 92 0.26 -20.10 12.96
C HIS A 92 -0.60 -18.87 12.67
N GLY A 93 -0.27 -17.75 13.29
CA GLY A 93 -0.97 -16.49 13.09
C GLY A 93 -0.85 -15.95 11.66
N LEU A 94 -1.82 -15.11 11.30
CA LEU A 94 -1.89 -14.33 10.08
C LEU A 94 -1.86 -12.85 10.45
N ARG A 95 -0.94 -12.09 9.85
CA ARG A 95 -0.82 -10.66 10.09
C ARG A 95 -1.29 -9.87 8.88
N LEU A 96 -1.97 -8.77 9.15
CA LEU A 96 -2.22 -7.70 8.18
C LEU A 96 -1.44 -6.48 8.65
N VAL A 97 -0.67 -5.90 7.74
CA VAL A 97 -0.01 -4.60 7.94
C VAL A 97 -0.42 -3.70 6.78
N SER A 98 -1.20 -2.66 7.07
CA SER A 98 -1.51 -1.62 6.10
C SER A 98 -0.66 -0.40 6.41
N GLY A 99 0.29 -0.09 5.53
CA GLY A 99 1.16 1.06 5.64
C GLY A 99 0.43 2.37 5.31
N ALA A 100 0.96 3.47 5.83
CA ALA A 100 0.68 4.79 5.28
C ALA A 100 1.78 5.20 4.30
N ASP A 101 1.52 6.24 3.50
CA ASP A 101 2.54 6.98 2.74
C ASP A 101 3.23 6.19 1.62
N GLU A 102 2.68 5.07 1.15
CA GLU A 102 3.26 4.28 0.06
C GLU A 102 3.45 5.14 -1.20
N GLU A 103 2.43 5.92 -1.55
CA GLU A 103 2.37 6.74 -2.77
C GLU A 103 3.40 7.88 -2.76
N HIS A 104 3.99 8.15 -1.60
CA HIS A 104 5.05 9.13 -1.38
C HIS A 104 6.40 8.48 -0.98
N GLY A 105 6.55 7.17 -1.17
CA GLY A 105 7.80 6.43 -0.98
C GLY A 105 7.93 5.67 0.35
N GLY A 106 6.85 5.57 1.12
CA GLY A 106 6.72 4.67 2.28
C GLY A 106 7.51 5.09 3.51
N ARG A 107 8.00 6.33 3.58
CA ARG A 107 8.85 6.82 4.68
C ARG A 107 8.13 6.70 6.02
N TRP A 108 6.89 7.17 6.10
CA TRP A 108 6.08 7.11 7.33
C TRP A 108 5.27 5.83 7.48
N GLY A 109 5.35 4.96 6.46
CA GLY A 109 4.72 3.64 6.42
C GLY A 109 5.65 2.53 6.86
N PHE A 110 5.87 1.59 5.94
CA PHE A 110 6.74 0.43 6.13
C PHE A 110 8.19 0.81 6.48
N GLY A 111 8.72 1.92 5.95
CA GLY A 111 10.06 2.40 6.29
C GLY A 111 10.18 2.71 7.78
N TRP A 112 9.31 3.58 8.28
CA TRP A 112 9.28 3.93 9.70
C TRP A 112 8.96 2.72 10.60
N LEU A 113 8.02 1.85 10.21
CA LEU A 113 7.73 0.62 10.96
C LEU A 113 8.94 -0.30 11.05
N ALA A 114 9.73 -0.44 9.99
CA ALA A 114 10.93 -1.25 10.01
C ALA A 114 11.99 -0.70 10.98
N ASP A 115 12.10 0.63 11.06
CA ASP A 115 13.07 1.30 11.93
C ASP A 115 12.66 1.30 13.41
N THR A 116 11.37 1.47 13.72
CA THR A 116 10.90 1.72 15.09
C THR A 116 10.09 0.59 15.71
N HIS A 117 9.44 -0.23 14.88
CA HIS A 117 8.57 -1.34 15.29
C HIS A 117 8.83 -2.61 14.44
N PRO A 118 10.08 -3.09 14.30
CA PRO A 118 10.39 -4.24 13.44
C PRO A 118 9.63 -5.52 13.85
N GLU A 119 9.23 -5.65 15.12
CA GLU A 119 8.39 -6.74 15.59
C GLU A 119 7.03 -6.78 14.89
N SER A 120 6.49 -5.61 14.53
CA SER A 120 5.25 -5.48 13.78
C SER A 120 5.36 -6.02 12.35
N LEU A 121 6.58 -6.16 11.82
CA LEU A 121 6.88 -6.71 10.49
C LEU A 121 7.47 -8.13 10.54
N SER A 122 7.60 -8.74 11.71
CA SER A 122 8.11 -10.12 11.85
C SER A 122 7.12 -11.19 11.39
N SER A 123 7.33 -11.79 10.22
CA SER A 123 6.56 -12.95 9.70
C SER A 123 7.44 -13.81 8.78
N GLU A 124 7.12 -15.11 8.66
CA GLU A 124 7.90 -16.05 7.82
C GLU A 124 7.78 -15.73 6.32
N PHE A 125 6.58 -15.36 5.88
CA PHE A 125 6.28 -14.95 4.51
C PHE A 125 5.51 -13.64 4.49
N ALA A 126 5.66 -12.88 3.41
CA ALA A 126 4.88 -11.68 3.13
C ALA A 126 4.35 -11.71 1.70
N VAL A 127 3.13 -11.24 1.52
CA VAL A 127 2.51 -10.96 0.23
C VAL A 127 2.22 -9.47 0.21
N ASN A 128 2.89 -8.75 -0.69
CA ASN A 128 2.65 -7.33 -0.87
C ASN A 128 1.43 -7.07 -1.76
N GLU A 129 1.19 -5.81 -2.12
CA GLU A 129 0.07 -5.45 -2.99
C GLU A 129 0.14 -6.05 -4.40
N GLY A 130 1.31 -6.57 -4.76
CA GLY A 130 1.61 -7.07 -6.08
C GLY A 130 1.80 -5.92 -7.06
N GLY A 131 1.78 -6.25 -8.34
CA GLY A 131 1.90 -5.26 -9.39
C GLY A 131 1.36 -5.81 -10.70
N GLY A 132 0.88 -4.90 -11.54
CA GLY A 132 0.30 -5.24 -12.84
C GLY A 132 -1.14 -5.76 -12.74
N THR A 133 -1.61 -6.29 -13.86
CA THR A 133 -2.97 -6.83 -13.99
C THR A 133 -2.88 -8.28 -14.47
N PRO A 134 -3.89 -9.12 -14.17
CA PRO A 134 -3.95 -10.45 -14.76
C PRO A 134 -3.89 -10.37 -16.28
N VAL A 135 -3.14 -11.27 -16.90
CA VAL A 135 -2.93 -11.30 -18.35
C VAL A 135 -3.56 -12.56 -18.94
N GLU A 136 -4.04 -12.46 -20.17
CA GLU A 136 -4.48 -13.64 -20.93
C GLU A 136 -3.26 -14.33 -21.55
N ILE A 137 -3.05 -15.59 -21.17
CA ILE A 137 -2.03 -16.45 -21.77
C ILE A 137 -2.76 -17.67 -22.35
N GLY A 138 -2.82 -17.73 -23.68
CA GLY A 138 -3.71 -18.66 -24.37
C GLY A 138 -5.18 -18.33 -24.08
N ASN A 139 -5.95 -19.32 -23.62
CA ASN A 139 -7.37 -19.17 -23.27
C ASN A 139 -7.60 -19.11 -21.74
N SER A 140 -6.59 -18.70 -20.97
CA SER A 140 -6.63 -18.68 -19.51
C SER A 140 -6.25 -17.32 -18.95
N LEU A 141 -7.03 -16.84 -17.96
CA LEU A 141 -6.68 -15.69 -17.15
C LEU A 141 -5.54 -16.08 -16.20
N THR A 142 -4.40 -15.39 -16.32
CA THR A 142 -3.17 -15.73 -15.59
C THR A 142 -2.79 -14.61 -14.63
N TYR A 143 -2.58 -14.96 -13.37
CA TYR A 143 -2.07 -14.06 -12.33
C TYR A 143 -0.55 -14.17 -12.27
N LEU A 144 0.13 -13.02 -12.37
CA LEU A 144 1.58 -12.97 -12.30
C LEU A 144 2.02 -12.95 -10.85
N LEU A 145 3.06 -13.74 -10.53
CA LEU A 145 3.70 -13.74 -9.21
C LEU A 145 5.02 -12.97 -9.32
N GLY A 146 5.00 -11.71 -8.87
CA GLY A 146 6.20 -10.92 -8.71
C GLY A 146 6.99 -11.38 -7.48
N THR A 147 8.29 -11.60 -7.63
CA THR A 147 9.20 -11.93 -6.52
C THR A 147 10.14 -10.78 -6.16
N GLY A 148 9.92 -9.61 -6.76
CA GLY A 148 10.70 -8.40 -6.52
C GLY A 148 10.26 -7.26 -7.42
N GLU A 149 10.74 -6.06 -7.09
CA GLU A 149 10.41 -4.80 -7.74
C GLU A 149 11.67 -4.02 -8.07
N LYS A 150 11.56 -3.06 -9.00
CA LYS A 150 12.66 -2.13 -9.28
C LYS A 150 12.75 -1.12 -8.14
N GLY A 151 13.98 -0.75 -7.76
CA GLY A 151 14.19 0.39 -6.87
C GLY A 151 13.82 1.71 -7.55
N ARG A 152 13.46 2.70 -6.74
CA ARG A 152 13.20 4.08 -7.18
C ARG A 152 14.35 4.99 -6.70
N MET A 153 14.83 5.85 -7.60
CA MET A 153 15.72 6.96 -7.28
C MET A 153 15.18 8.20 -7.98
N GLU A 154 14.92 9.26 -7.21
CA GLU A 154 14.46 10.54 -7.72
C GLU A 154 15.53 11.60 -7.46
N LEU A 155 15.84 12.40 -8.47
CA LEU A 155 16.86 13.45 -8.42
C LEU A 155 16.22 14.79 -8.73
N HIS A 156 16.31 15.74 -7.79
CA HIS A 156 15.95 17.12 -8.03
C HIS A 156 17.21 17.94 -8.27
N ILE A 157 17.39 18.43 -9.50
CA ILE A 157 18.53 19.27 -9.89
C ILE A 157 18.05 20.73 -10.01
N THR A 158 18.55 21.59 -9.12
CA THR A 158 18.36 23.04 -9.24
C THR A 158 19.66 23.68 -9.69
N LEU A 159 19.67 24.30 -10.87
CA LEU A 159 20.80 25.09 -11.37
C LEU A 159 20.52 26.57 -11.09
N ARG A 160 21.50 27.25 -10.48
CA ARG A 160 21.47 28.70 -10.27
C ARG A 160 22.62 29.30 -11.06
N GLY A 161 22.35 30.35 -11.80
CA GLY A 161 23.34 31.12 -12.56
C GLY A 161 22.97 32.59 -12.54
N GLU A 162 23.94 33.43 -12.82
CA GLU A 162 23.71 34.86 -13.02
C GLU A 162 23.24 35.10 -14.46
N SER A 163 22.28 36.01 -14.63
CA SER A 163 21.80 36.39 -15.95
C SER A 163 22.87 37.19 -16.68
N ALA A 164 23.39 36.66 -17.78
CA ALA A 164 24.34 37.35 -18.65
C ALA A 164 23.72 37.67 -20.01
N HIS A 165 24.27 38.66 -20.71
CA HIS A 165 23.88 38.92 -22.09
C HIS A 165 24.20 37.70 -22.95
N ALA A 166 23.23 37.19 -23.73
CA ALA A 166 23.40 35.97 -24.51
C ALA A 166 24.62 36.00 -25.45
N SER A 167 25.04 37.21 -25.90
CA SER A 167 26.22 37.40 -26.74
C SER A 167 27.51 37.76 -25.99
N VAL A 168 27.48 38.02 -24.68
CA VAL A 168 28.67 38.35 -23.86
C VAL A 168 28.55 37.68 -22.48
N PRO A 169 28.96 36.41 -22.35
CA PRO A 169 28.68 35.60 -21.17
C PRO A 169 29.57 35.84 -19.94
N GLY A 170 30.42 36.88 -19.89
CA GLY A 170 31.19 37.14 -18.66
C GLY A 170 31.91 38.49 -18.57
N PRO A 171 32.51 38.81 -17.40
CA PRO A 171 32.07 38.46 -16.05
C PRO A 171 31.10 39.55 -15.52
N GLY A 172 29.99 39.12 -14.93
CA GLY A 172 29.37 39.86 -13.83
C GLY A 172 30.22 39.71 -12.57
#